data_AF-A0A940KYR7-F1
#
_entry.id   AF-A0A940KYR7-F1
#
_cell.length_a   1.000
_cell.length_b   1.000
_cell.length_c   1.000
_cell.angle_alpha   90.00
_cell.angle_beta   90.00
_cell.angle_gamma   90.00
#
_symmetry.space_group_name_H-M   'P 1'
#
loop_
_entity.id
_entity.type
_entity.pdbx_description
1 polymer ?
#
loop_
_entity_poly.entity_id
_entity_poly.type
_entity_poly.pdbx_seq_one_letter_code
_entity_poly.pdbx_strand_id
1 'polypeptide(L)'
;MKSKIVLALAAGGCIALCGTAGAQDLGALKGAVGGADLSSLASGSAGNAAGVIEYCVKNNYLGGDAAGGLKDKLLGKVGGDDASEADKADYADGANGMLKTGDGKSVDLGNLGGGQLGGMKDKLTKKACSSVLDHAKSLL
;
A
#
# COMPACT_ATOMS: atom_id res chain seq x y z
N MET A 1 -42.82 48.11 17.15
CA MET A 1 -42.22 48.95 16.09
C MET A 1 -41.21 48.06 15.37
N LYS A 2 -41.62 47.42 14.26
CA LYS A 2 -41.25 47.76 12.87
C LYS A 2 -39.74 47.64 12.56
N SER A 3 -39.31 46.46 12.13
CA SER A 3 -38.59 46.22 10.84
C SER A 3 -37.87 44.87 10.89
N LYS A 4 -37.68 44.10 9.82
CA LYS A 4 -38.23 44.04 8.46
C LYS A 4 -37.75 42.67 7.95
N ILE A 5 -38.65 41.94 7.33
CA ILE A 5 -38.44 40.71 6.57
C ILE A 5 -37.40 40.97 5.47
N VAL A 6 -36.39 40.09 5.35
CA VAL A 6 -35.83 39.73 4.04
C VAL A 6 -35.81 38.21 3.96
N LEU A 7 -36.84 37.73 3.28
CA LEU A 7 -37.03 36.39 2.78
C LEU A 7 -36.22 36.25 1.50
N ALA A 8 -35.33 35.26 1.43
CA ALA A 8 -34.88 34.70 0.15
C ALA A 8 -34.74 33.19 0.34
N LEU A 9 -35.80 32.46 -0.04
CA LEU A 9 -35.77 31.03 -0.31
C LEU A 9 -34.85 30.75 -1.49
N ALA A 10 -33.93 29.80 -1.35
CA ALA A 10 -33.53 28.92 -2.44
C ALA A 10 -33.05 27.57 -1.87
N ALA A 11 -33.96 26.60 -1.99
CA ALA A 11 -33.73 25.16 -2.17
C ALA A 11 -32.83 24.38 -1.18
N GLY A 12 -33.50 23.46 -0.46
CA GLY A 12 -33.03 22.08 -0.31
C GLY A 12 -32.00 21.84 0.79
N GLY A 13 -32.47 21.46 1.97
CA GLY A 13 -31.64 21.19 3.13
C GLY A 13 -30.69 20.00 2.99
N CYS A 14 -29.58 20.06 3.71
CA CYS A 14 -29.47 19.32 4.96
C CYS A 14 -28.38 19.97 5.82
N ILE A 15 -28.77 20.35 7.04
CA ILE A 15 -27.89 20.80 8.12
C ILE A 15 -27.26 19.56 8.75
N ALA A 16 -25.99 19.71 9.14
CA ALA A 16 -25.19 18.82 9.98
C ALA A 16 -24.72 17.51 9.33
N LEU A 17 -23.40 17.31 9.33
CA LEU A 17 -22.76 16.34 10.23
C LEU A 17 -21.23 16.41 10.07
N CYS A 18 -20.56 16.52 11.22
CA CYS A 18 -19.24 15.97 11.54
C CYS A 18 -18.37 15.41 10.41
N GLY A 19 -17.19 16.02 10.28
CA GLY A 19 -15.91 15.31 10.35
C GLY A 19 -15.65 14.21 9.32
N THR A 20 -14.94 14.55 8.24
CA THR A 20 -14.17 13.58 7.45
C THR A 20 -12.87 14.19 6.92
N ALA A 21 -12.04 14.74 7.82
CA ALA A 21 -10.67 15.13 7.50
C ALA A 21 -9.73 13.95 7.12
N GLY A 22 -10.26 12.72 6.98
CA GLY A 22 -9.49 11.51 6.60
C GLY A 22 -9.86 10.90 5.24
N ALA A 23 -10.90 11.39 4.55
CA ALA A 23 -11.36 10.75 3.30
C ALA A 23 -10.69 11.32 2.03
N GLN A 24 -10.30 12.60 2.04
CA GLN A 24 -9.66 13.24 0.88
C GLN A 24 -8.19 12.81 0.71
N ASP A 25 -7.47 12.58 1.81
CA ASP A 25 -6.08 12.12 1.79
C ASP A 25 -5.97 10.68 1.28
N LEU A 26 -6.89 9.81 1.70
CA LEU A 26 -6.93 8.41 1.26
C LEU A 26 -7.30 8.27 -0.23
N GLY A 27 -8.15 9.14 -0.76
CA GLY A 27 -8.49 9.16 -2.20
C GLY A 27 -7.33 9.61 -3.09
N ALA A 28 -6.58 10.63 -2.68
CA ALA A 28 -5.38 11.08 -3.38
C ALA A 28 -4.26 10.03 -3.31
N LEU A 29 -4.10 9.39 -2.16
CA LEU A 29 -3.15 8.32 -1.93
C LEU A 29 -3.52 7.06 -2.74
N LYS A 30 -4.81 6.70 -2.77
CA LYS A 30 -5.37 5.65 -3.63
C LYS A 30 -5.09 5.94 -5.09
N GLY A 31 -5.32 7.16 -5.57
CA GLY A 31 -4.94 7.57 -6.92
C GLY A 31 -3.43 7.45 -7.18
N ALA A 32 -2.59 7.82 -6.20
CA ALA A 32 -1.13 7.77 -6.30
C ALA A 32 -0.54 6.34 -6.30
N VAL A 33 -1.24 5.36 -5.70
CA VAL A 33 -0.88 3.94 -5.76
C VAL A 33 -1.67 3.15 -6.82
N GLY A 34 -2.27 3.84 -7.81
CA GLY A 34 -2.95 3.20 -8.94
C GLY A 34 -4.33 2.63 -8.64
N GLY A 35 -5.01 3.16 -7.62
CA GLY A 35 -6.33 2.73 -7.19
C GLY A 35 -6.33 1.61 -6.14
N ALA A 36 -5.15 1.19 -5.65
CA ALA A 36 -5.05 0.21 -4.57
C ALA A 36 -5.27 0.87 -3.20
N ASP A 37 -6.02 0.21 -2.32
CA ASP A 37 -6.08 0.64 -0.92
C ASP A 37 -4.77 0.22 -0.22
N LEU A 38 -4.14 1.12 0.53
CA LEU A 38 -2.91 0.80 1.28
C LEU A 38 -3.09 -0.40 2.24
N SER A 39 -4.32 -0.60 2.71
CA SER A 39 -4.70 -1.76 3.52
C SER A 39 -4.84 -3.05 2.71
N SER A 40 -5.12 -2.95 1.40
CA SER A 40 -5.06 -4.07 0.45
C SER A 40 -3.65 -4.28 -0.11
N LEU A 41 -2.68 -3.38 0.12
CA LEU A 41 -1.29 -3.58 -0.31
C LEU A 41 -0.54 -4.67 0.49
N ALA A 42 -1.26 -5.50 1.25
CA ALA A 42 -0.72 -6.76 1.70
C ALA A 42 -0.48 -7.66 0.48
N SER A 43 0.73 -8.23 0.42
CA SER A 43 1.06 -9.16 -0.64
C SER A 43 0.11 -10.36 -0.62
N GLY A 44 -0.37 -10.77 -1.79
CA GLY A 44 -1.30 -11.89 -1.96
C GLY A 44 -0.68 -13.26 -1.75
N SER A 45 0.65 -13.36 -1.73
CA SER A 45 1.39 -14.62 -1.57
C SER A 45 2.66 -14.43 -0.75
N ALA A 46 3.08 -15.49 -0.06
CA ALA A 46 4.32 -15.46 0.71
C ALA A 46 5.54 -15.22 -0.20
N GLY A 47 5.50 -15.79 -1.42
CA GLY A 47 6.47 -15.53 -2.48
C GLY A 47 6.65 -14.05 -2.75
N ASN A 48 5.56 -13.37 -3.12
CA ASN A 48 5.60 -11.95 -3.46
C ASN A 48 6.00 -11.08 -2.27
N ALA A 49 5.52 -11.39 -1.05
CA ALA A 49 5.91 -10.66 0.15
C ALA A 49 7.43 -10.71 0.36
N ALA A 50 8.03 -11.90 0.25
CA ALA A 50 9.46 -12.10 0.42
C ALA A 50 10.28 -11.33 -0.63
N GLY A 51 9.85 -11.38 -1.89
CA GLY A 51 10.48 -10.64 -2.98
C GLY A 51 10.41 -9.13 -2.76
N VAL A 52 9.23 -8.61 -2.38
CA VAL A 52 9.05 -7.18 -2.09
C VAL A 52 9.95 -6.74 -0.94
N ILE A 53 10.04 -7.53 0.14
CA ILE A 53 10.93 -7.23 1.27
C ILE A 53 12.39 -7.15 0.80
N GLU A 54 12.83 -8.09 -0.05
CA GLU A 54 14.17 -8.04 -0.66
C GLU A 54 14.37 -6.76 -1.46
N TYR A 55 13.43 -6.41 -2.34
CA TYR A 55 13.47 -5.17 -3.10
C TYR A 55 13.59 -3.96 -2.16
N CYS A 56 12.82 -3.94 -1.07
CA CYS A 56 12.82 -2.85 -0.12
C CYS A 56 14.13 -2.70 0.65
N VAL A 57 14.78 -3.81 1.04
CA VAL A 57 16.10 -3.79 1.68
C VAL A 57 17.18 -3.36 0.68
N LYS A 58 17.15 -3.92 -0.53
CA LYS A 58 18.13 -3.65 -1.60
C LYS A 58 18.13 -2.17 -2.00
N ASN A 59 16.98 -1.53 -1.98
CA ASN A 59 16.81 -0.11 -2.30
C ASN A 59 16.83 0.82 -1.07
N ASN A 60 17.22 0.34 0.12
CA ASN A 60 17.26 1.13 1.36
C ASN A 60 15.90 1.74 1.81
N TYR A 61 14.78 1.14 1.40
CA TYR A 61 13.45 1.51 1.90
C TYR A 61 13.17 0.89 3.29
N LEU A 62 13.68 -0.29 3.61
CA LEU A 62 13.59 -0.88 4.95
C LEU A 62 14.95 -0.98 5.63
N GLY A 63 14.97 -0.85 6.96
CA GLY A 63 16.17 -1.12 7.75
C GLY A 63 16.56 -2.60 7.65
N GLY A 64 17.82 -2.88 7.30
CA GLY A 64 18.31 -4.21 6.99
C GLY A 64 18.11 -5.24 8.10
N ASP A 65 18.15 -4.82 9.36
CA ASP A 65 18.10 -5.72 10.52
C ASP A 65 16.72 -6.38 10.73
N ALA A 66 15.62 -5.63 10.59
CA ALA A 66 14.27 -6.16 10.80
C ALA A 66 13.74 -6.93 9.58
N ALA A 67 14.21 -6.56 8.38
CA ALA A 67 13.77 -7.15 7.14
C ALA A 67 14.58 -8.39 6.75
N GLY A 68 15.86 -8.49 7.14
CA GLY A 68 16.73 -9.64 6.85
C GLY A 68 16.20 -10.94 7.47
N GLY A 69 16.01 -10.98 8.80
CA GLY A 69 15.54 -12.19 9.47
C GLY A 69 14.13 -12.65 9.04
N LEU A 70 13.27 -11.70 8.62
CA LEU A 70 11.97 -12.02 8.06
C LEU A 70 12.09 -12.54 6.63
N LYS A 71 12.90 -11.87 5.79
CA LYS A 71 13.22 -12.31 4.43
C LYS A 71 13.72 -13.76 4.44
N ASP A 72 14.68 -14.11 5.29
CA ASP A 72 15.23 -15.47 5.35
C ASP A 72 14.17 -16.52 5.73
N LYS A 73 13.26 -16.18 6.65
CA LYS A 73 12.13 -17.06 7.03
C LYS A 73 11.13 -17.24 5.89
N LEU A 74 10.78 -16.17 5.18
CA LEU A 74 9.89 -16.29 4.03
C LEU A 74 10.58 -17.02 2.87
N LEU A 75 11.87 -16.74 2.60
CA LEU A 75 12.68 -17.44 1.62
C LEU A 75 12.78 -18.93 1.91
N GLY A 76 12.89 -19.33 3.17
CA GLY A 76 12.81 -20.74 3.55
C GLY A 76 11.47 -21.39 3.15
N LYS A 77 10.36 -20.64 3.22
CA LYS A 77 9.03 -21.11 2.80
C LYS A 77 8.81 -21.10 1.29
N VAL A 78 9.39 -20.15 0.55
CA VAL A 78 9.13 -19.96 -0.89
C VAL A 78 10.24 -20.54 -1.78
N GLY A 79 11.39 -20.83 -1.20
CA GLY A 79 12.54 -21.48 -1.84
C GLY A 79 12.65 -22.98 -1.50
N GLY A 80 11.87 -23.48 -0.55
CA GLY A 80 11.81 -24.89 -0.20
C GLY A 80 11.23 -25.77 -1.31
N ASP A 81 11.35 -27.09 -1.13
CA ASP A 81 10.83 -28.12 -2.05
C ASP A 81 9.29 -28.08 -2.14
N ASP A 82 8.62 -27.64 -1.06
CA ASP A 82 7.17 -27.49 -0.96
C ASP A 82 6.62 -26.18 -1.56
N ALA A 83 7.50 -25.28 -2.01
CA ALA A 83 7.05 -23.99 -2.53
C ALA A 83 6.40 -24.15 -3.90
N SER A 84 5.18 -23.64 -4.05
CA SER A 84 4.46 -23.70 -5.31
C SER A 84 5.18 -22.88 -6.39
N GLU A 85 5.09 -23.30 -7.65
CA GLU A 85 5.62 -22.54 -8.79
C GLU A 85 5.08 -21.10 -8.84
N ALA A 86 3.84 -20.90 -8.37
CA ALA A 86 3.22 -19.59 -8.21
C ALA A 86 3.99 -18.72 -7.20
N ASP A 87 4.37 -19.25 -6.03
CA ASP A 87 5.17 -18.52 -5.04
C ASP A 87 6.56 -18.16 -5.57
N LYS A 88 7.19 -19.05 -6.34
CA LYS A 88 8.49 -18.79 -6.97
C LYS A 88 8.40 -17.67 -8.02
N ALA A 89 7.36 -17.68 -8.85
CA ALA A 89 7.11 -16.62 -9.83
C ALA A 89 6.79 -15.29 -9.15
N ASP A 90 5.92 -15.33 -8.16
CA ASP A 90 5.51 -14.17 -7.37
C ASP A 90 6.67 -13.55 -6.57
N TYR A 91 7.60 -14.39 -6.10
CA TYR A 91 8.86 -13.95 -5.51
C TYR A 91 9.70 -13.14 -6.49
N ALA A 92 9.87 -13.64 -7.72
CA ALA A 92 10.60 -12.91 -8.75
C ALA A 92 9.93 -11.56 -9.06
N ASP A 93 8.60 -11.52 -9.17
CA ASP A 93 7.83 -10.28 -9.34
C ASP A 93 8.10 -9.30 -8.19
N GLY A 94 8.02 -9.78 -6.94
CA GLY A 94 8.28 -8.97 -5.75
C GLY A 94 9.71 -8.42 -5.71
N ALA A 95 10.71 -9.24 -6.05
CA ALA A 95 12.12 -8.85 -6.08
C ALA A 95 12.42 -7.78 -7.14
N ASN A 96 11.59 -7.70 -8.19
CA ASN A 96 11.62 -6.62 -9.19
C ASN A 96 10.86 -5.36 -8.75
N GLY A 97 10.25 -5.36 -7.56
CA GLY A 97 9.46 -4.23 -7.04
C GLY A 97 7.99 -4.27 -7.44
N MET A 98 7.49 -5.41 -7.95
CA MET A 98 6.09 -5.59 -8.30
C MET A 98 5.35 -6.24 -7.12
N LEU A 99 4.49 -5.50 -6.44
CA LEU A 99 3.65 -6.00 -5.36
C LEU A 99 2.33 -6.52 -5.93
N LYS A 100 2.07 -7.81 -5.80
CA LYS A 100 0.75 -8.39 -6.09
C LYS A 100 -0.10 -8.37 -4.84
N THR A 101 -1.24 -7.70 -4.89
CA THR A 101 -2.23 -7.74 -3.80
C THR A 101 -3.10 -9.00 -3.91
N GLY A 102 -3.66 -9.43 -2.77
CA GLY A 102 -4.64 -10.52 -2.71
C GLY A 102 -5.89 -10.30 -3.58
N ASP A 103 -6.17 -9.05 -3.98
CA ASP A 103 -7.24 -8.70 -4.94
C ASP A 103 -6.87 -8.99 -6.41
N GLY A 104 -5.70 -9.56 -6.69
CA GLY A 104 -5.23 -9.89 -8.04
C GLY A 104 -4.68 -8.69 -8.83
N LYS A 105 -4.52 -7.52 -8.19
CA LYS A 105 -3.88 -6.34 -8.80
C LYS A 105 -2.38 -6.40 -8.58
N SER A 106 -1.63 -5.79 -9.50
CA SER A 106 -0.17 -5.62 -9.39
C SER A 106 0.15 -4.14 -9.28
N VAL A 107 1.04 -3.79 -8.34
CA VAL A 107 1.42 -2.43 -8.01
C VAL A 107 2.92 -2.32 -8.11
N ASP A 108 3.41 -1.44 -8.98
CA ASP A 108 4.84 -1.20 -9.15
C ASP A 108 5.34 -0.22 -8.08
N LEU A 109 6.04 -0.75 -7.07
CA LEU A 109 6.64 0.02 -5.97
C LEU A 109 7.75 0.94 -6.46
N GLY A 110 8.39 0.60 -7.58
CA GLY A 110 9.38 1.41 -8.27
C GLY A 110 8.76 2.53 -9.09
N ASN A 111 7.45 2.56 -9.29
CA ASN A 111 6.76 3.64 -9.98
C ASN A 111 5.65 4.29 -9.13
N LEU A 112 5.57 3.89 -7.86
CA LEU A 112 4.64 4.41 -6.87
C LEU A 112 4.84 5.92 -6.71
N GLY A 113 3.79 6.72 -6.93
CA GLY A 113 3.89 8.19 -6.84
C GLY A 113 4.26 8.91 -8.15
N GLY A 114 4.02 8.29 -9.31
CA GLY A 114 4.06 8.99 -10.60
C GLY A 114 3.16 10.24 -10.63
N GLY A 115 3.66 11.32 -11.24
CA GLY A 115 2.96 12.62 -11.34
C GLY A 115 3.47 13.68 -10.36
N GLN A 116 2.56 14.53 -9.85
CA GLN A 116 2.87 15.69 -8.98
C GLN A 116 3.48 15.30 -7.60
N LEU A 117 3.56 14.00 -7.31
CA LEU A 117 4.08 13.42 -6.06
C LEU A 117 5.42 12.69 -6.23
N GLY A 118 6.14 12.90 -7.34
CA GLY A 118 7.41 12.20 -7.63
C GLY A 118 8.49 12.35 -6.54
N GLY A 119 8.45 13.42 -5.74
CA GLY A 119 9.32 13.61 -4.58
C GLY A 119 8.96 12.78 -3.34
N MET A 120 7.85 12.03 -3.36
CA MET A 120 7.33 11.24 -2.24
C MET A 120 7.27 9.74 -2.52
N LYS A 121 7.72 9.32 -3.70
CA LYS A 121 7.85 7.90 -4.09
C LYS A 121 8.53 7.08 -2.99
N ASP A 122 9.70 7.51 -2.54
CA ASP A 122 10.47 6.78 -1.54
C ASP A 122 9.70 6.58 -0.23
N LYS A 123 8.96 7.60 0.22
CA LYS A 123 8.11 7.49 1.42
C LYS A 123 6.95 6.53 1.22
N LEU A 124 6.35 6.56 0.04
CA LEU A 124 5.20 5.72 -0.30
C LEU A 124 5.63 4.25 -0.41
N THR A 125 6.74 4.00 -1.11
CA THR A 125 7.38 2.69 -1.18
C THR A 125 7.79 2.22 0.20
N LYS A 126 8.41 3.07 1.04
CA LYS A 126 8.71 2.76 2.45
C LYS A 126 7.49 2.26 3.21
N LYS A 127 6.36 2.95 3.05
CA LYS A 127 5.12 2.64 3.73
C LYS A 127 4.52 1.31 3.25
N ALA A 128 4.55 1.06 1.95
CA ALA A 128 4.13 -0.22 1.38
C ALA A 128 5.03 -1.38 1.87
N CYS A 129 6.35 -1.20 1.80
CA CYS A 129 7.34 -2.15 2.32
C CYS A 129 7.12 -2.47 3.80
N SER A 130 6.86 -1.44 4.63
CA SER A 130 6.59 -1.62 6.05
C SER A 130 5.27 -2.36 6.29
N SER A 131 4.23 -2.06 5.50
CA SER A 131 2.94 -2.75 5.58
C SER A 131 3.07 -4.24 5.23
N VAL A 132 3.79 -4.56 4.16
CA VAL A 132 4.09 -5.94 3.76
C VAL A 132 4.92 -6.65 4.83
N LEU A 133 5.90 -5.97 5.43
CA LEU A 133 6.73 -6.51 6.51
C LEU A 133 5.91 -6.85 7.76
N ASP A 134 5.02 -5.96 8.19
CA ASP A 134 4.17 -6.22 9.35
C ASP A 134 3.12 -7.29 9.07
N HIS A 135 2.58 -7.33 7.84
CA HIS A 135 1.69 -8.41 7.43
C HIS A 135 2.39 -9.77 7.40
N ALA A 136 3.60 -9.82 6.83
CA ALA A 136 4.42 -11.03 6.75
C ALA A 136 4.80 -11.56 8.15
N LYS A 137 5.06 -10.67 9.13
CA LYS A 137 5.26 -11.08 10.53
C LYS A 137 4.03 -11.77 11.12
N SER A 138 2.82 -11.36 10.73
CA SER A 138 1.59 -11.97 11.21
C SER A 138 1.33 -13.37 10.64
N LEU A 139 2.09 -13.77 9.60
CA LEU A 139 1.97 -15.07 8.91
C LEU A 139 3.07 -16.07 9.32
N LEU A 140 3.98 -15.64 10.22
CA LEU A 140 5.06 -16.44 10.79
C LEU A 140 4.76 -16.79 12.24
#